data_AF-A0AAU6ZDZ9-F1
#
_entry.id   AF-A0AAU6ZDZ9-F1
#
_cell.length_a   1.000
_cell.length_b   1.000
_cell.length_c   1.000
_cell.angle_alpha   90.00
_cell.angle_beta   90.00
_cell.angle_gamma   90.00
#
_symmetry.space_group_name_H-M   'P 1'
#
loop_
_entity.id
_entity.type
_entity.pdbx_description
1 polymer ?
#
loop_
_entity_poly.entity_id
_entity_poly.type
_entity_poly.pdbx_seq_one_letter_code
_entity_poly.pdbx_strand_id
1 'polypeptide(L)'
;MISMIETVTEWEEGRALATRNEPSTLVPFKQASSRLVLQPLGEGTAMAFDYRYVPRGGPLGRLTGPLIARMLTATFESMLAAVEKAASQATECVCADPPLDSNICSILSS
;
A
#
# COMPACT_ATOMS: atom_id res chain seq x y z
N MET A 1 -14.03 11.67 -11.53
CA MET A 1 -13.30 11.09 -10.38
C MET A 1 -11.85 10.98 -10.82
N ILE A 2 -10.91 11.65 -10.17
CA ILE A 2 -9.48 11.55 -10.54
C ILE A 2 -8.87 10.57 -9.53
N SER A 3 -8.30 9.47 -10.00
CA SER A 3 -7.64 8.46 -9.17
C SER A 3 -6.20 8.20 -9.64
N MET A 4 -5.36 7.73 -8.73
CA MET A 4 -4.06 7.17 -9.08
C MET A 4 -4.26 5.69 -9.40
N ILE A 5 -3.71 5.23 -10.52
CA ILE A 5 -3.74 3.82 -10.91
C ILE A 5 -2.46 3.16 -10.40
N GLU A 6 -2.61 2.07 -9.66
CA GLU A 6 -1.54 1.17 -9.27
C GLU A 6 -1.76 -0.21 -9.87
N THR A 7 -0.71 -0.75 -10.47
CA THR A 7 -0.70 -2.06 -11.09
C THR A 7 0.10 -3.02 -10.22
N VAL A 8 -0.49 -4.19 -9.93
CA VAL A 8 0.23 -5.28 -9.26
C VAL A 8 1.24 -5.88 -10.24
N THR A 9 2.51 -5.88 -9.87
CA THR A 9 3.60 -6.42 -10.70
C THR A 9 4.07 -7.79 -10.23
N GLU A 10 3.93 -8.09 -8.94
CA GLU A 10 4.23 -9.41 -8.36
C GLU A 10 3.22 -9.69 -7.25
N TRP A 11 2.81 -10.95 -7.14
CA TRP A 11 1.90 -11.42 -6.10
C TRP A 11 2.36 -12.79 -5.62
N GLU A 12 2.65 -12.89 -4.33
CA GLU A 12 2.87 -14.14 -3.62
C GLU A 12 1.87 -14.20 -2.49
N GLU A 13 0.87 -15.07 -2.64
CA GLU A 13 -0.24 -15.17 -1.69
C GLU A 13 0.26 -15.38 -0.25
N GLY A 14 -0.27 -14.57 0.67
CA GLY A 14 0.11 -14.58 2.08
C GLY A 14 1.53 -14.14 2.39
N ARG A 15 2.32 -13.67 1.41
CA ARG A 15 3.76 -13.37 1.58
C ARG A 15 4.19 -12.02 1.05
N ALA A 16 3.86 -11.69 -0.19
CA ALA A 16 4.37 -10.48 -0.81
C ALA A 16 3.45 -9.91 -1.88
N LEU A 17 3.47 -8.58 -1.99
CA LEU A 17 2.82 -7.84 -3.05
C LEU A 17 3.79 -6.76 -3.53
N ALA A 18 4.03 -6.67 -4.83
CA ALA A 18 4.72 -5.55 -5.42
C ALA A 18 3.78 -4.78 -6.34
N THR A 19 3.83 -3.45 -6.26
CA THR A 19 3.04 -2.58 -7.12
C THR A 19 3.90 -1.54 -7.81
N ARG A 20 3.37 -1.02 -8.91
CA ARG A 20 3.90 0.16 -9.60
C ARG A 20 2.75 1.07 -9.97
N ASN A 21 2.90 2.36 -9.71
CA ASN A 21 1.90 3.31 -10.15
C ASN A 21 2.13 3.77 -11.60
N GLU A 22 1.05 4.18 -12.25
CA GLU A 22 1.12 4.95 -13.48
C GLU A 22 1.36 6.43 -13.17
N PRO A 23 1.95 7.20 -14.11
CA PRO A 23 2.13 8.64 -13.92
C PRO A 23 0.80 9.36 -13.68
N SER A 24 0.61 9.88 -12.46
CA SER A 24 -0.61 10.60 -12.07
C SER A 24 -0.30 12.02 -11.63
N THR A 25 -1.08 13.00 -12.10
CA THR A 25 -0.96 14.42 -11.69
C THR A 25 -1.42 14.70 -10.27
N LEU A 26 -2.07 13.72 -9.63
CA LEU A 26 -2.58 13.84 -8.27
C LEU A 26 -1.52 13.70 -7.19
N VAL A 27 -0.36 13.17 -7.54
CA VAL A 27 0.70 12.86 -6.60
C VAL A 27 1.97 13.64 -6.93
N PRO A 28 2.77 14.04 -5.93
CA PRO A 28 3.97 14.86 -6.13
C PRO A 28 5.17 14.06 -6.70
N PHE A 29 4.93 12.85 -7.20
CA PHE A 29 5.91 11.99 -7.84
C PHE A 29 5.47 11.60 -9.26
N LYS A 30 6.45 11.36 -10.12
CA LYS A 30 6.24 10.96 -11.52
C LYS A 30 5.90 9.48 -11.61
N GLN A 31 6.55 8.69 -10.76
CA GLN A 31 6.43 7.25 -10.71
C GLN A 31 6.85 6.79 -9.31
N ALA A 32 6.29 5.68 -8.89
CA ALA A 32 6.63 4.96 -7.68
C ALA A 32 6.49 3.44 -7.89
N SER A 33 7.21 2.71 -7.06
CA SER A 33 7.08 1.27 -6.94
C SER A 33 7.10 0.92 -5.46
N SER A 34 6.27 -0.04 -5.08
CA SER A 34 6.18 -0.51 -3.70
C SER A 34 6.40 -2.01 -3.62
N ARG A 35 6.86 -2.47 -2.46
CA ARG A 35 6.90 -3.89 -2.11
C ARG A 35 6.49 -4.06 -0.66
N LEU A 36 5.38 -4.76 -0.45
CA LEU A 36 4.95 -5.25 0.84
C LEU A 36 5.43 -6.69 1.02
N VAL A 37 6.01 -7.02 2.17
CA VAL A 37 6.40 -8.38 2.53
C VAL A 37 5.93 -8.68 3.95
N LEU A 38 5.36 -9.86 4.12
CA LEU A 38 4.95 -10.44 5.39
C LEU A 38 5.94 -11.55 5.76
N GLN A 39 6.46 -11.49 6.99
CA GLN A 39 7.38 -12.48 7.52
C GLN A 39 6.88 -12.97 8.88
N PRO A 40 6.95 -14.28 9.18
CA PRO A 40 6.66 -14.76 10.51
C PRO A 40 7.59 -14.11 11.55
N LEU A 41 7.04 -13.67 12.69
CA LEU A 41 7.78 -13.13 13.81
C LEU A 41 7.19 -13.65 15.13
N GLY A 42 7.70 -14.80 15.59
CA GLY A 42 7.15 -15.49 16.76
C GLY A 42 5.69 -15.88 16.51
N GLU A 43 4.80 -15.49 17.42
CA GLU A 43 3.35 -15.66 17.29
C GLU A 43 2.67 -14.59 16.42
N GLY A 44 3.44 -13.66 15.86
CA GLY A 44 2.94 -12.55 15.04
C GLY A 44 3.52 -12.52 13.63
N THR A 45 3.18 -11.46 12.91
CA THR A 45 3.67 -11.20 11.55
C THR A 45 4.40 -9.86 11.51
N ALA A 46 5.67 -9.89 11.09
CA ALA A 46 6.39 -8.67 10.73
C ALA A 46 5.99 -8.24 9.32
N MET A 47 5.60 -6.97 9.19
CA MET A 47 5.24 -6.38 7.91
C MET A 47 6.31 -5.36 7.50
N ALA A 48 6.89 -5.54 6.33
CA ALA A 48 7.85 -4.62 5.74
C ALA A 48 7.25 -4.00 4.48
N PHE A 49 7.27 -2.67 4.40
CA PHE A 49 6.78 -1.92 3.25
C PHE A 49 7.90 -1.03 2.70
N ASP A 50 8.46 -1.41 1.55
CA ASP A 50 9.44 -0.61 0.80
C ASP A 50 8.69 0.24 -0.23
N TYR A 51 9.01 1.54 -0.28
CA TYR A 51 8.42 2.46 -1.24
C TYR A 51 9.50 3.33 -1.88
N ARG A 52 9.58 3.27 -3.21
CA ARG A 52 10.55 4.02 -4.01
C ARG A 52 9.82 4.92 -4.97
N TYR A 53 10.15 6.20 -4.98
CA TYR A 53 9.50 7.17 -5.85
C TYR A 53 10.50 8.09 -6.56
N VAL A 54 10.06 8.63 -7.69
CA VAL A 54 10.76 9.67 -8.44
C VAL A 54 9.99 10.97 -8.28
N PRO A 55 10.51 11.97 -7.54
CA PRO A 55 9.83 13.24 -7.34
C PRO A 55 9.63 13.99 -8.68
N ARG A 56 8.55 14.77 -8.76
CA ARG A 56 8.33 15.69 -9.88
C ARG A 56 9.20 16.94 -9.76
N GLY A 57 9.48 17.57 -10.91
CA GLY A 57 10.11 18.91 -10.94
C GLY A 57 11.64 18.96 -11.04
N GLY A 58 12.31 17.85 -11.37
CA GLY A 58 13.75 17.86 -11.64
C GLY A 58 14.57 18.30 -10.41
N PRO A 59 15.63 19.14 -10.56
CA PRO A 59 16.46 19.58 -9.44
C PRO A 59 15.69 20.28 -8.30
N LEU A 60 14.60 20.99 -8.62
CA LEU A 60 13.72 21.65 -7.62
C LEU A 60 12.91 20.64 -6.80
N GLY A 61 12.59 19.47 -7.36
CA GLY A 61 11.95 18.38 -6.63
C GLY A 61 12.78 17.83 -5.46
N ARG A 62 14.09 18.11 -5.43
CA ARG A 62 14.95 17.77 -4.29
C ARG A 62 14.69 18.65 -3.07
N LEU A 63 14.24 19.90 -3.27
CA LEU A 63 13.93 20.81 -2.16
C LEU A 63 12.64 20.41 -1.44
N THR A 64 11.65 19.90 -2.18
CA THR A 64 10.40 19.38 -1.62
C THR A 64 10.50 17.92 -1.19
N GLY A 65 11.59 17.23 -1.54
CA GLY A 65 11.84 15.82 -1.24
C GLY A 65 11.60 15.43 0.22
N PRO A 66 12.20 16.14 1.21
CA PRO A 66 12.00 15.83 2.63
C PRO A 66 10.54 15.99 3.11
N LEU A 67 9.82 16.96 2.57
CA LEU A 67 8.40 17.18 2.91
C LEU A 67 7.54 16.06 2.34
N ILE A 68 7.77 15.68 1.07
CA ILE A 68 7.07 14.58 0.41
C ILE A 68 7.35 13.26 1.17
N ALA A 69 8.61 13.02 1.56
CA ALA A 69 8.97 11.84 2.32
C ALA A 69 8.19 11.75 3.64
N ARG A 70 8.11 12.85 4.41
CA ARG A 70 7.32 12.89 5.66
C ARG A 70 5.83 12.61 5.44
N MET A 71 5.25 13.22 4.41
CA MET A 71 3.83 13.01 4.07
C MET A 71 3.55 11.55 3.69
N LEU A 72 4.44 10.95 2.89
CA LEU A 72 4.33 9.55 2.48
C LEU A 72 4.50 8.61 3.68
N THR A 73 5.52 8.82 4.52
CA THR A 73 5.74 8.04 5.73
C THR A 73 4.51 8.04 6.63
N ALA A 74 3.94 9.21 6.94
CA ALA A 74 2.74 9.31 7.77
C ALA A 74 1.53 8.58 7.15
N THR A 75 1.37 8.66 5.83
CA THR A 75 0.30 7.96 5.11
C THR A 75 0.48 6.45 5.20
N PHE A 76 1.71 5.95 5.04
CA PHE A 76 2.01 4.54 5.15
C PHE A 76 1.87 4.03 6.58
N GLU A 77 2.38 4.75 7.58
CA GLU A 77 2.19 4.40 9.00
C GLU A 77 0.69 4.28 9.35
N SER A 78 -0.13 5.22 8.87
CA SER A 78 -1.59 5.14 9.05
C SER A 78 -2.20 3.92 8.36
N MET A 79 -1.71 3.55 7.18
CA MET A 79 -2.15 2.35 6.47
C MET A 79 -1.75 1.07 7.22
N LEU A 80 -0.50 0.98 7.70
CA LEU A 80 -0.01 -0.16 8.48
C LEU A 80 -0.84 -0.33 9.76
N ALA A 81 -1.10 0.76 10.49
CA ALA A 81 -1.92 0.74 11.70
C ALA A 81 -3.37 0.32 11.41
N ALA A 82 -3.95 0.74 10.28
CA ALA A 82 -5.28 0.31 9.86
C ALA A 82 -5.32 -1.19 9.53
N VAL A 83 -4.28 -1.71 8.86
CA VAL A 83 -4.13 -3.14 8.58
C VAL A 83 -3.96 -3.95 9.86
N GLU A 84 -3.13 -3.50 10.80
CA GLU A 84 -2.95 -4.13 12.11
C GLU A 84 -4.28 -4.21 12.87
N LYS A 85 -5.02 -3.09 12.92
CA LYS A 85 -6.35 -3.05 13.52
C LYS A 85 -7.29 -4.04 12.85
N ALA A 86 -7.36 -4.05 11.52
CA ALA A 86 -8.19 -4.97 10.77
C ALA A 86 -7.84 -6.45 11.04
N ALA A 87 -6.55 -6.79 11.06
CA ALA A 87 -6.08 -8.13 11.36
C ALA A 87 -6.39 -8.56 12.79
N SER A 88 -6.25 -7.66 13.77
CA SER A 88 -6.59 -7.94 15.17
C SER A 88 -8.08 -8.16 15.42
N GLN A 89 -8.93 -7.61 14.55
CA GLN A 89 -10.39 -7.73 14.61
C GLN A 89 -10.93 -8.88 13.76
N ALA A 90 -10.12 -9.43 12.84
CA ALA A 90 -10.52 -10.52 11.98
C ALA A 90 -10.26 -11.86 12.68
N THR A 91 -11.31 -12.48 13.22
CA THR A 91 -11.23 -13.87 13.71
C THR A 91 -11.13 -14.87 12.55
N GLU A 92 -11.54 -14.47 11.34
CA GLU A 92 -11.41 -15.23 10.10
C GLU A 92 -11.49 -14.26 8.89
N CYS A 93 -10.42 -14.11 8.11
CA CYS A 93 -10.50 -13.41 6.82
C CYS A 93 -11.04 -14.38 5.76
N VAL A 94 -12.36 -14.40 5.56
CA VAL A 94 -12.98 -15.11 4.44
C VAL A 94 -13.01 -14.16 3.24
N CYS A 95 -12.19 -14.44 2.22
CA CYS A 95 -12.47 -13.94 0.87
C CYS A 95 -13.76 -14.63 0.43
N ALA A 96 -14.90 -13.95 0.53
CA ALA A 96 -16.10 -14.41 -0.15
C ALA A 96 -15.80 -14.38 -1.66
N ASP A 97 -15.94 -15.51 -2.34
CA ASP A 97 -15.90 -15.57 -3.81
C ASP A 97 -16.86 -14.50 -4.35
N PRO A 98 -16.36 -13.44 -5.03
CA PRO A 98 -17.23 -12.37 -5.45
C PRO A 98 -18.10 -12.86 -6.61
N PRO A 99 -19.40 -12.54 -6.68
CA PRO A 99 -20.03 -12.47 -7.98
C PRO A 99 -19.27 -11.41 -8.79
N LEU A 100 -18.98 -11.75 -10.05
CA LEU A 100 -18.03 -11.16 -11.00
C LEU A 100 -17.94 -9.62 -11.17
N ASP A 101 -18.61 -8.79 -10.36
CA ASP A 101 -18.73 -7.33 -10.57
C ASP A 101 -18.53 -6.46 -9.29
N SER A 102 -17.91 -6.95 -8.21
CA SER A 102 -17.63 -6.08 -7.04
C SER A 102 -16.35 -6.40 -6.28
N ASN A 103 -15.37 -5.50 -6.40
CA ASN A 103 -14.11 -5.47 -5.64
C ASN A 103 -14.30 -4.87 -4.23
N ILE A 104 -15.22 -5.41 -3.42
CA ILE A 104 -15.42 -4.97 -2.03
C ILE A 104 -15.22 -6.13 -1.07
N CYS A 105 -14.08 -6.14 -0.37
CA CYS A 105 -13.85 -7.01 0.79
C CYS A 105 -14.55 -6.37 2.01
N SER A 106 -15.59 -7.02 2.53
CA SER A 106 -16.29 -6.56 3.73
C SER A 106 -15.70 -7.27 4.95
N ILE A 107 -15.16 -6.51 5.90
CA ILE A 107 -14.76 -7.04 7.22
C ILE A 107 -16.04 -7.24 8.03
N LEU A 108 -16.42 -8.49 8.27
CA LEU A 108 -17.51 -8.83 9.19
C LEU A 108 -16.92 -8.95 10.60
N SER A 109 -17.10 -7.92 11.42
CA SER A 109 -16.97 -8.04 12.88
C SER A 109 -18.17 -8.81 13.40
N SER A 110 -17.93 -9.88 14.16
CA SER A 110 -18.95 -10.47 15.04
C SER A 110 -19.24 -9.54 16.22
#